data_AF-A0A7Y8J417-F1
#
_entry.id   AF-A0A7Y8J417-F1
#
_cell.length_a   1.000
_cell.length_b   1.000
_cell.length_c   1.000
_cell.angle_alpha   90.00
_cell.angle_beta   90.00
_cell.angle_gamma   90.00
#
_symmetry.space_group_name_H-M   'P 1'
#
loop_
_entity.id
_entity.type
_entity.pdbx_description
1 polymer ?
#
loop_
_entity_poly.entity_id
_entity_poly.type
_entity_poly.pdbx_seq_one_letter_code
_entity_poly.pdbx_strand_id
1 'polypeptide(L)'
;MKKVLGLDLGTNSIGWSIRELNLPDNQIINKGVLTFEKGVGEDQGKEVPLVQKRTESRSKRRNYQAKKYRKWELLETLILNEPKLCPLSIEELDGWRKYEKGKERVYPQSELFLKWLRLDFIVDGKSEYKNPYELRKEAAEKKLDDTYALGRAFYHMVQRRGFRGRDEAESETILKGSTEKETVGANEIQSIIAEEKTTLGGALHLVQEKYNKRIRNRYNLRTDVEEELKLICKVQGIDENSDLFHKLYKSIIWQRPLRTQKGNVGRCTLEPSKPRCPLSHPLYEEYRMLSFINNIRIKSTDDPDNQELPLNDEQKKIIIQKVFFGKKKNKDDFEFTEIIKALDKKADTLEFNYKPYTTISGCPVTFTLREIFGCELSEIKIAHKPNEKRKSKKDYYNYNDLWHALFTFDSKEKLETFAKEKLSLADEKAKAFSKIRIPKGYASLSLNAINKILPFLHKGFIYSEAVYLANLQKVFGKQLSDREINKIAEGIRLQMKLHKRLREELSVVNSLIGDYLNKPSDEQIGRYPNYTLIDKDRELV
;
A
#
# COMPACT_ATOMS: atom_id res chain seq x y z
N MET A 1 -10.30 -40.81 -37.38
CA MET A 1 -9.95 -41.38 -36.06
C MET A 1 -9.77 -40.25 -35.06
N LYS A 2 -10.57 -40.21 -33.98
CA LYS A 2 -10.55 -39.12 -32.98
C LYS A 2 -9.68 -39.53 -31.79
N LYS A 3 -8.54 -38.88 -31.62
CA LYS A 3 -7.62 -39.07 -30.49
C LYS A 3 -7.84 -37.98 -29.43
N VAL A 4 -7.79 -38.35 -28.16
CA VAL A 4 -7.99 -37.47 -27.01
C VAL A 4 -6.73 -37.50 -26.15
N LEU A 5 -6.19 -36.33 -25.81
CA LEU A 5 -5.08 -36.18 -24.87
C LEU A 5 -5.64 -35.85 -23.49
N GLY A 6 -5.46 -36.75 -22.52
CA GLY A 6 -5.71 -36.48 -21.10
C GLY A 6 -4.44 -35.94 -20.46
N LEU A 7 -4.54 -34.84 -19.72
CA LEU A 7 -3.45 -34.25 -18.94
C LEU A 7 -3.86 -34.13 -17.48
N ASP A 8 -3.02 -34.62 -16.58
CA ASP A 8 -3.08 -34.41 -15.14
C ASP A 8 -1.90 -33.52 -14.74
N LEU A 9 -2.18 -32.26 -14.38
CA LEU A 9 -1.19 -31.23 -14.12
C LEU A 9 -0.92 -31.13 -12.61
N GLY A 10 0.08 -31.85 -12.14
CA GLY A 10 0.59 -31.77 -10.78
C GLY A 10 1.56 -30.59 -10.57
N THR A 11 1.96 -30.36 -9.32
CA THR A 11 2.90 -29.26 -8.97
C THR A 11 4.34 -29.52 -9.42
N ASN A 12 4.71 -30.79 -9.65
CA ASN A 12 6.03 -31.25 -10.08
C ASN A 12 5.96 -32.42 -11.08
N SER A 13 4.79 -32.68 -11.65
CA SER A 13 4.58 -33.75 -12.61
C SER A 13 3.46 -33.39 -13.58
N ILE A 14 3.56 -33.93 -14.80
CA ILE A 14 2.48 -33.94 -15.78
C ILE A 14 2.22 -35.39 -16.15
N GLY A 15 1.13 -35.95 -15.65
CA GLY A 15 0.59 -37.21 -16.14
C GLY A 15 -0.08 -36.97 -17.49
N TRP A 16 0.18 -37.81 -18.48
CA TRP A 16 -0.47 -37.70 -19.79
C TRP A 16 -0.88 -39.07 -20.33
N SER A 17 -1.97 -39.08 -21.09
CA SER A 17 -2.42 -40.27 -21.83
C SER A 17 -3.03 -39.88 -23.17
N ILE A 18 -2.83 -40.72 -24.18
CA ILE A 18 -3.46 -40.59 -25.48
C ILE A 18 -4.49 -41.71 -25.60
N ARG A 19 -5.75 -41.35 -25.80
CA ARG A 19 -6.87 -42.28 -25.99
C ARG A 19 -7.42 -42.21 -27.41
N GLU A 20 -7.81 -43.35 -27.95
CA GLU A 20 -8.54 -43.46 -29.22
C GLU A 20 -9.91 -44.08 -28.99
N LEU A 21 -10.95 -43.29 -29.21
CA LEU A 21 -12.33 -43.60 -28.81
C LEU A 21 -12.99 -44.70 -29.66
N ASN A 22 -12.42 -45.02 -30.81
CA ASN A 22 -12.98 -45.97 -31.76
C ASN A 22 -12.45 -47.40 -31.57
N LEU A 23 -11.57 -47.63 -30.58
CA LEU A 23 -11.10 -48.97 -30.24
C LEU A 23 -12.16 -49.67 -29.36
N PRO A 24 -12.53 -50.93 -29.67
CA PRO A 24 -13.56 -51.66 -28.94
C PRO A 24 -13.18 -51.99 -27.50
N ASP A 25 -11.88 -52.12 -27.21
CA ASP A 25 -11.35 -52.52 -25.89
C ASP A 25 -10.46 -51.44 -25.25
N ASN A 26 -9.17 -51.72 -25.03
CA ASN A 26 -8.24 -50.76 -24.45
C ASN A 26 -8.05 -49.56 -25.38
N GLN A 27 -8.68 -48.45 -25.03
CA GLN A 27 -8.61 -47.20 -25.77
C GLN A 27 -7.30 -46.44 -25.53
N ILE A 28 -6.40 -46.88 -24.65
CA ILE A 28 -5.15 -46.18 -24.35
C ILE A 28 -4.09 -46.55 -25.39
N ILE A 29 -3.73 -45.58 -26.24
CA ILE A 29 -2.62 -45.70 -27.19
C ILE A 29 -1.29 -45.57 -26.46
N ASN A 30 -1.17 -44.58 -25.58
CA ASN A 30 0.08 -44.29 -24.89
C ASN A 30 -0.19 -43.54 -23.58
N LYS A 31 0.76 -43.60 -22.66
CA LYS A 31 0.72 -42.89 -21.37
C LYS A 31 2.13 -42.63 -20.87
N GLY A 32 2.27 -41.59 -20.07
CA GLY A 32 3.54 -41.28 -19.42
C GLY A 32 3.37 -40.29 -18.28
N VAL A 33 4.47 -40.07 -17.57
CA VAL A 33 4.57 -39.04 -16.55
C VAL A 33 5.85 -38.27 -16.81
N LEU A 34 5.72 -36.96 -16.97
CA LEU A 34 6.87 -36.05 -17.04
C LEU A 34 7.06 -35.43 -15.65
N THR A 35 8.12 -35.77 -14.95
CA THR A 35 8.49 -35.15 -13.68
C THR A 35 9.46 -33.99 -13.90
N PHE A 36 9.33 -32.92 -13.12
CA PHE A 36 10.25 -31.77 -13.15
C PHE A 36 10.46 -31.22 -11.74
N GLU A 37 11.55 -30.47 -11.54
CA GLU A 37 11.83 -29.83 -10.26
C GLU A 37 10.77 -28.79 -9.91
N LYS A 38 10.37 -28.74 -8.64
CA LYS A 38 9.46 -27.71 -8.14
C LYS A 38 10.07 -26.33 -8.34
N GLY A 39 9.26 -25.37 -8.80
CA GLY A 39 9.67 -23.96 -8.96
C GLY A 39 9.82 -23.18 -7.64
N VAL A 40 9.79 -23.86 -6.50
CA VAL A 40 9.90 -23.31 -5.15
C VAL A 40 11.06 -23.98 -4.42
N GLY A 41 11.74 -23.23 -3.57
CA GLY A 41 12.74 -23.80 -2.67
C GLY A 41 12.06 -24.35 -1.42
N GLU A 42 12.83 -25.07 -0.63
CA GLU A 42 12.39 -25.60 0.66
C GLU A 42 13.27 -25.00 1.76
N ASP A 43 12.65 -24.44 2.79
CA ASP A 43 13.34 -23.97 4.00
C ASP A 43 12.59 -24.51 5.22
N GLN A 44 13.25 -25.36 5.99
CA GLN A 44 12.67 -26.04 7.17
C GLN A 44 11.32 -26.73 6.90
N GLY A 45 11.20 -27.42 5.75
CA GLY A 45 9.97 -28.13 5.36
C GLY A 45 8.83 -27.22 4.89
N LYS A 46 9.07 -25.91 4.72
CA LYS A 46 8.11 -24.96 4.13
C LYS A 46 8.57 -24.54 2.74
N GLU A 47 7.63 -24.55 1.79
CA GLU A 47 7.87 -24.05 0.44
C GLU A 47 8.08 -22.53 0.48
N VAL A 48 9.23 -22.08 -0.04
CA VAL A 48 9.60 -20.66 -0.12
C VAL A 48 9.92 -20.27 -1.57
N PRO A 49 9.51 -19.08 -2.04
CA PRO A 49 9.89 -18.63 -3.38
C PRO A 49 11.40 -18.51 -3.52
N LEU A 50 12.00 -19.10 -4.57
CA LEU A 50 13.46 -19.01 -4.83
C LEU A 50 13.95 -17.54 -4.93
N VAL A 51 13.07 -16.64 -5.37
CA VAL A 51 13.35 -15.20 -5.47
C VAL A 51 13.47 -14.49 -4.12
N GLN A 52 12.93 -15.07 -3.04
CA GLN A 52 12.94 -14.49 -1.70
C GLN A 52 14.38 -14.40 -1.18
N LYS A 53 15.11 -15.52 -1.13
CA LYS A 53 16.50 -15.59 -0.66
C LYS A 53 17.43 -14.67 -1.46
N ARG A 54 17.23 -14.59 -2.78
CA ARG A 54 17.94 -13.64 -3.66
C ARG A 54 17.67 -12.19 -3.27
N THR A 55 16.42 -11.85 -2.98
CA THR A 55 15.99 -10.50 -2.59
C THR A 55 16.53 -10.10 -1.23
N GLU A 56 16.48 -10.98 -0.24
CA GLU A 56 17.04 -10.76 1.10
C GLU A 56 18.56 -10.53 1.04
N SER A 57 19.27 -11.39 0.32
CA SER A 57 20.73 -11.27 0.14
C SER A 57 21.11 -9.96 -0.54
N ARG A 58 20.36 -9.56 -1.59
CA ARG A 58 20.53 -8.27 -2.25
C ARG A 58 20.26 -7.10 -1.30
N SER A 59 19.23 -7.18 -0.47
CA SER A 59 18.88 -6.15 0.51
C SER A 59 20.02 -5.97 1.53
N LYS A 60 20.52 -7.07 2.12
CA LYS A 60 21.67 -7.06 3.03
C LYS A 60 22.89 -6.38 2.40
N ARG A 61 23.28 -6.77 1.18
CA ARG A 61 24.41 -6.16 0.45
C ARG A 61 24.24 -4.65 0.25
N ARG A 62 23.05 -4.21 -0.17
CA ARG A 62 22.76 -2.77 -0.35
C ARG A 62 22.81 -2.00 0.96
N ASN A 63 22.35 -2.60 2.06
CA ASN A 63 22.42 -1.98 3.39
C ASN A 63 23.87 -1.83 3.87
N TYR A 64 24.71 -2.86 3.69
CA TYR A 64 26.15 -2.77 3.97
C TYR A 64 26.84 -1.71 3.12
N GLN A 65 26.59 -1.70 1.81
CA GLN A 65 27.15 -0.71 0.89
C GLN A 65 26.75 0.72 1.30
N ALA A 66 25.47 0.96 1.57
CA ALA A 66 24.99 2.27 2.00
C ALA A 66 25.58 2.70 3.35
N LYS A 67 25.77 1.75 4.29
CA LYS A 67 26.46 2.02 5.56
C LYS A 67 27.93 2.41 5.33
N LYS A 68 28.62 1.72 4.42
CA LYS A 68 30.00 2.02 4.05
C LYS A 68 30.13 3.44 3.48
N TYR A 69 29.27 3.80 2.53
CA TYR A 69 29.29 5.11 1.88
C TYR A 69 29.03 6.26 2.83
N ARG A 70 28.09 6.12 3.77
CA ARG A 70 27.84 7.15 4.79
C ARG A 70 29.03 7.35 5.73
N LYS A 71 29.74 6.28 6.08
CA LYS A 71 30.95 6.39 6.89
C LYS A 71 32.05 7.13 6.15
N TRP A 72 32.22 6.83 4.87
CA TRP A 72 33.22 7.51 4.03
C TRP A 72 32.92 8.98 3.85
N GLU A 73 31.68 9.32 3.52
CA GLU A 73 31.23 10.72 3.40
C GLU A 73 31.45 11.49 4.71
N LEU A 74 31.10 10.87 5.85
CA LEU A 74 31.32 11.49 7.15
C LEU A 74 32.81 11.67 7.43
N LEU A 75 33.63 10.63 7.25
CA LEU A 75 35.07 10.73 7.49
C LEU A 75 35.70 11.81 6.62
N GLU A 76 35.39 11.86 5.32
CA GLU A 76 35.85 12.94 4.43
C GLU A 76 35.45 14.32 4.97
N THR A 77 34.20 14.47 5.43
CA THR A 77 33.72 15.72 6.05
C THR A 77 34.54 16.09 7.28
N LEU A 78 34.86 15.12 8.16
CA LEU A 78 35.61 15.37 9.38
C LEU A 78 37.11 15.65 9.11
N ILE A 79 37.69 15.04 8.07
CA ILE A 79 39.09 15.21 7.67
C ILE A 79 39.32 16.57 7.00
N LEU A 80 38.38 17.01 6.18
CA LEU A 80 38.46 18.27 5.42
C LEU A 80 37.94 19.49 6.21
N ASN A 81 37.45 19.29 7.44
CA ASN A 81 37.03 20.40 8.29
C ASN A 81 38.23 21.15 8.86
N GLU A 82 38.08 22.45 9.09
CA GLU A 82 39.08 23.26 9.81
C GLU A 82 38.44 23.88 11.07
N PRO A 83 38.95 23.59 12.28
CA PRO A 83 40.00 22.62 12.59
C PRO A 83 39.59 21.17 12.30
N LYS A 84 40.56 20.28 12.06
CA LYS A 84 40.30 18.86 11.74
C LYS A 84 39.55 18.16 12.86
N LEU A 85 38.54 17.37 12.51
CA LEU A 85 37.74 16.57 13.45
C LEU A 85 38.11 15.08 13.43
N CYS A 86 38.99 14.66 12.53
CA CYS A 86 39.49 13.29 12.46
C CYS A 86 40.99 13.28 12.15
N PRO A 87 41.80 12.44 12.83
CA PRO A 87 43.23 12.37 12.56
C PRO A 87 43.60 11.55 11.31
N LEU A 88 42.62 10.91 10.67
CA LEU A 88 42.81 10.12 9.46
C LEU A 88 43.19 11.02 8.26
N SER A 89 44.11 10.58 7.41
CA SER A 89 44.43 11.31 6.17
C SER A 89 43.42 11.02 5.04
N ILE A 90 43.32 11.92 4.05
CA ILE A 90 42.44 11.70 2.90
C ILE A 90 42.95 10.57 2.01
N GLU A 91 44.28 10.39 1.94
CA GLU A 91 44.96 9.33 1.19
C GLU A 91 44.63 7.95 1.76
N GLU A 92 44.66 7.79 3.09
CA GLU A 92 44.27 6.54 3.75
C GLU A 92 42.78 6.24 3.55
N LEU A 93 41.91 7.26 3.62
CA LEU A 93 40.48 7.10 3.33
C LEU A 93 40.27 6.69 1.87
N ASP A 94 41.00 7.30 0.93
CA ASP A 94 40.94 7.00 -0.50
C ASP A 94 41.42 5.58 -0.82
N GLY A 95 42.48 5.10 -0.17
CA GLY A 95 42.92 3.70 -0.23
C GLY A 95 41.85 2.71 0.24
N TRP A 96 40.99 3.12 1.17
CA TRP A 96 39.85 2.30 1.62
C TRP A 96 38.62 2.40 0.70
N ARG A 97 38.32 3.60 0.19
CA ARG A 97 37.05 3.89 -0.48
C ARG A 97 37.07 3.78 -1.99
N LYS A 98 38.13 4.25 -2.64
CA LYS A 98 38.26 4.25 -4.10
C LYS A 98 38.71 2.86 -4.56
N TYR A 99 38.30 2.50 -5.77
CA TYR A 99 38.75 1.26 -6.40
C TYR A 99 39.77 1.63 -7.46
N GLU A 100 40.96 1.04 -7.37
CA GLU A 100 42.00 1.14 -8.39
C GLU A 100 42.30 -0.26 -8.90
N LYS A 101 42.32 -0.43 -10.23
CA LYS A 101 42.61 -1.73 -10.84
C LYS A 101 44.02 -2.17 -10.43
N GLY A 102 44.14 -3.36 -9.85
CA GLY A 102 45.42 -3.92 -9.39
C GLY A 102 45.83 -3.54 -7.96
N LYS A 103 45.04 -2.73 -7.25
CA LYS A 103 45.26 -2.46 -5.82
C LYS A 103 44.08 -2.95 -4.98
N GLU A 104 44.39 -3.58 -3.86
CA GLU A 104 43.39 -3.95 -2.87
C GLU A 104 42.93 -2.74 -2.07
N ARG A 105 41.66 -2.74 -1.65
CA ARG A 105 41.13 -1.70 -0.77
C ARG A 105 41.45 -2.05 0.68
N VAL A 106 42.33 -1.27 1.30
CA VAL A 106 42.82 -1.53 2.66
C VAL A 106 42.06 -0.64 3.64
N TYR A 107 41.61 -1.19 4.77
CA TYR A 107 41.02 -0.40 5.85
C TYR A 107 42.13 0.40 6.55
N PRO A 108 41.92 1.68 6.95
CA PRO A 108 42.99 2.45 7.59
C PRO A 108 43.44 1.84 8.91
N GLN A 109 44.76 1.72 9.09
CA GLN A 109 45.41 1.10 10.26
C GLN A 109 46.44 2.02 10.92
N SER A 110 46.45 3.33 10.60
CA SER A 110 47.33 4.27 11.30
C SER A 110 47.08 4.27 12.80
N GLU A 111 48.17 4.38 13.57
CA GLU A 111 48.12 4.33 15.03
C GLU A 111 47.18 5.42 15.60
N LEU A 112 47.28 6.65 15.08
CA LEU A 112 46.43 7.77 15.47
C LEU A 112 44.95 7.46 15.23
N PHE A 113 44.60 6.87 14.08
CA PHE A 113 43.22 6.52 13.78
C PHE A 113 42.71 5.40 14.69
N LEU A 114 43.53 4.38 14.97
CA LEU A 114 43.17 3.28 15.86
C LEU A 114 42.99 3.76 17.32
N LYS A 115 43.84 4.66 17.80
CA LYS A 115 43.73 5.29 19.14
C LYS A 115 42.48 6.18 19.24
N TRP A 116 42.22 7.00 18.21
CA TRP A 116 40.98 7.77 18.08
C TRP A 116 39.72 6.90 18.10
N LEU A 117 39.73 5.73 17.45
CA LEU A 117 38.63 4.77 17.52
C LEU A 117 38.40 4.25 18.95
N ARG A 118 39.47 4.09 19.73
CA ARG A 118 39.50 3.64 21.13
C ARG A 118 39.24 4.75 22.15
N LEU A 119 39.00 6.00 21.73
CA LEU A 119 38.79 7.16 22.61
C LEU A 119 40.05 7.58 23.39
N ASP A 120 41.23 7.30 22.82
CA ASP A 120 42.53 7.76 23.29
C ASP A 120 42.97 8.91 22.37
N PHE A 121 42.72 10.16 22.80
CA PHE A 121 43.00 11.37 22.00
C PHE A 121 44.35 11.99 22.36
N ILE A 122 44.83 11.79 23.59
CA ILE A 122 46.15 12.23 24.08
C ILE A 122 47.28 11.25 23.68
N VAL A 123 46.94 10.06 23.16
CA VAL A 123 47.88 9.07 22.58
C VAL A 123 48.73 8.35 23.65
N ASP A 124 48.23 8.28 24.89
CA ASP A 124 48.92 7.68 26.05
C ASP A 124 48.57 6.20 26.29
N GLY A 125 47.70 5.63 25.44
CA GLY A 125 47.24 4.25 25.54
C GLY A 125 46.04 4.05 26.48
N LYS A 126 45.51 5.12 27.09
CA LYS A 126 44.33 5.08 27.97
C LYS A 126 43.14 5.73 27.29
N SER A 127 41.98 5.14 27.51
CA SER A 127 40.72 5.68 27.02
C SER A 127 40.28 6.83 27.95
N GLU A 128 40.08 8.02 27.40
CA GLU A 128 39.61 9.19 28.16
C GLU A 128 38.15 9.06 28.59
N TYR A 129 37.39 8.23 27.85
CA TYR A 129 35.99 7.95 28.10
C TYR A 129 35.78 6.45 28.25
N LYS A 130 34.91 6.01 29.16
CA LYS A 130 34.54 4.59 29.31
C LYS A 130 33.89 4.04 28.04
N ASN A 131 33.10 4.88 27.36
CA ASN A 131 32.40 4.51 26.15
C ASN A 131 32.04 5.73 25.27
N PRO A 132 31.71 5.52 23.99
CA PRO A 132 31.33 6.64 23.11
C PRO A 132 30.00 7.34 23.44
N TYR A 133 29.22 6.83 24.40
CA TYR A 133 27.97 7.46 24.84
C TYR A 133 28.25 8.53 25.91
N GLU A 134 29.23 8.31 26.77
CA GLU A 134 29.77 9.31 27.70
C GLU A 134 30.29 10.53 26.94
N LEU A 135 31.15 10.31 25.95
CA LEU A 135 31.64 11.38 25.06
C LEU A 135 30.49 12.16 24.37
N ARG A 136 29.45 11.46 23.92
CA ARG A 136 28.28 12.09 23.29
C ARG A 136 27.46 12.90 24.29
N LYS A 137 27.34 12.44 25.52
CA LYS A 137 26.69 13.16 26.62
C LYS A 137 27.46 14.46 26.89
N GLU A 138 28.77 14.35 27.08
CA GLU A 138 29.64 15.49 27.37
C GLU A 138 29.61 16.52 26.24
N ALA A 139 29.70 16.08 24.97
CA ALA A 139 29.59 16.95 23.79
C ALA A 139 28.25 17.69 23.69
N ALA A 140 27.19 17.21 24.35
CA ALA A 140 25.88 17.84 24.38
C ALA A 140 25.67 18.75 25.61
N GLU A 141 26.56 18.69 26.61
CA GLU A 141 26.44 19.44 27.87
C GLU A 141 27.45 20.59 27.95
N LYS A 142 28.67 20.40 27.44
CA LYS A 142 29.72 21.42 27.41
C LYS A 142 30.49 21.42 26.10
N LYS A 143 31.13 22.55 25.81
CA LYS A 143 32.04 22.69 24.68
C LYS A 143 33.27 21.81 24.91
N LEU A 144 33.64 21.01 23.92
CA LEU A 144 34.84 20.17 23.99
C LEU A 144 36.06 20.97 23.54
N ASP A 145 37.16 20.82 24.28
CA ASP A 145 38.45 21.43 23.93
C ASP A 145 39.12 20.64 22.79
N ASP A 146 38.99 19.31 22.79
CA ASP A 146 39.51 18.46 21.73
C ASP A 146 38.51 18.29 20.56
N THR A 147 38.93 18.81 19.41
CA THR A 147 38.24 18.68 18.13
C THR A 147 38.14 17.23 17.63
N TYR A 148 39.12 16.38 17.94
CA TYR A 148 39.09 14.97 17.56
C TYR A 148 38.07 14.18 18.38
N ALA A 149 37.93 14.46 19.67
CA ALA A 149 36.86 13.95 20.51
C ALA A 149 35.48 14.30 19.92
N LEU A 150 35.27 15.54 19.47
CA LEU A 150 34.02 15.95 18.83
C LEU A 150 33.72 15.14 17.55
N GLY A 151 34.70 15.01 16.64
CA GLY A 151 34.50 14.20 15.44
C GLY A 151 34.24 12.72 15.74
N ARG A 152 34.82 12.20 16.83
CA ARG A 152 34.60 10.81 17.27
C ARG A 152 33.17 10.57 17.75
N ALA A 153 32.54 11.57 18.35
CA ALA A 153 31.13 11.56 18.70
C ALA A 153 30.26 11.43 17.44
N PHE A 154 30.48 12.27 16.43
CA PHE A 154 29.75 12.21 15.15
C PHE A 154 29.95 10.87 14.43
N TYR A 155 31.18 10.35 14.41
CA TYR A 155 31.47 9.05 13.80
C TYR A 155 30.76 7.89 14.51
N HIS A 156 30.54 7.98 15.82
CA HIS A 156 29.71 6.99 16.52
C HIS A 156 28.24 7.07 16.08
N MET A 157 27.69 8.27 15.91
CA MET A 157 26.29 8.45 15.52
C MET A 157 25.99 7.84 14.15
N VAL A 158 26.85 8.01 13.14
CA VAL A 158 26.63 7.38 11.81
C VAL A 158 26.66 5.85 11.85
N GLN A 159 27.40 5.27 12.80
CA GLN A 159 27.44 3.82 12.98
C GLN A 159 26.13 3.27 13.54
N ARG A 160 25.42 4.07 14.35
CA ARG A 160 24.23 3.69 15.13
C ARG A 160 23.12 4.74 15.11
N ARG A 161 22.71 5.13 13.90
CA ARG A 161 21.76 6.22 13.66
C ARG A 161 20.26 5.92 13.92
N GLY A 162 19.94 4.96 14.79
CA GLY A 162 18.55 4.58 15.10
C GLY A 162 17.72 4.06 13.92
N PHE A 163 16.47 3.71 14.20
CA PHE A 163 15.43 3.29 13.26
C PHE A 163 14.59 4.49 12.81
N ARG A 164 14.12 4.49 11.57
CA ARG A 164 13.17 5.49 11.08
C ARG A 164 12.07 4.77 10.32
N GLY A 165 10.93 4.62 10.99
CA GLY A 165 9.77 3.91 10.47
C GLY A 165 9.13 4.63 9.29
N ARG A 166 8.59 3.83 8.38
CA ARG A 166 7.68 4.28 7.31
C ARG A 166 6.37 3.48 7.31
N ASP A 167 6.35 2.35 8.02
CA ASP A 167 5.17 1.54 8.27
C ASP A 167 4.74 1.73 9.74
N GLU A 168 3.45 1.92 9.96
CA GLU A 168 2.88 2.09 11.30
C GLU A 168 3.04 0.81 12.12
N ALA A 169 2.81 -0.36 11.53
CA ALA A 169 2.92 -1.65 12.23
C ALA A 169 4.37 -1.97 12.64
N GLU A 170 5.33 -1.69 11.75
CA GLU A 170 6.75 -1.82 12.07
C GLU A 170 7.14 -0.81 13.15
N SER A 171 6.65 0.42 13.08
CA SER A 171 6.93 1.46 14.07
C SER A 171 6.41 1.07 15.46
N GLU A 172 5.21 0.49 15.56
CA GLU A 172 4.66 0.00 16.84
C GLU A 172 5.53 -1.09 17.46
N THR A 173 6.02 -2.03 16.65
CA THR A 173 6.90 -3.11 17.11
C THR A 173 8.24 -2.54 17.60
N ILE A 174 8.76 -1.52 16.92
CA ILE A 174 10.00 -0.85 17.31
C ILE A 174 9.84 -0.07 18.62
N LEU A 175 8.67 0.54 18.84
CA LEU A 175 8.35 1.27 20.07
C LEU A 175 8.19 0.32 21.27
N LYS A 176 7.45 -0.78 21.12
CA LYS A 176 7.16 -1.75 22.19
C LYS A 176 8.29 -2.75 22.43
N GLY A 177 9.11 -3.02 21.43
CA GLY A 177 10.13 -4.08 21.47
C GLY A 177 9.64 -5.40 20.88
N SER A 178 10.52 -6.39 20.84
CA SER A 178 10.24 -7.72 20.31
C SER A 178 10.67 -8.78 21.31
N THR A 179 9.70 -9.57 21.77
CA THR A 179 9.92 -10.72 22.67
C THR A 179 10.72 -11.81 21.99
N GLU A 180 10.41 -12.14 20.73
CA GLU A 180 11.15 -13.13 19.93
C GLU A 180 12.64 -12.83 19.76
N LYS A 181 13.00 -11.55 19.69
CA LYS A 181 14.39 -11.09 19.51
C LYS A 181 15.03 -10.58 20.81
N GLU A 182 14.34 -10.72 21.94
CA GLU A 182 14.74 -10.18 23.24
C GLU A 182 15.25 -8.73 23.14
N THR A 183 14.56 -7.92 22.33
CA THR A 183 14.98 -6.56 22.01
C THR A 183 14.07 -5.55 22.68
N VAL A 184 14.67 -4.72 23.53
CA VAL A 184 13.98 -3.66 24.27
C VAL A 184 13.44 -2.59 23.30
N GLY A 185 12.20 -2.17 23.54
CA GLY A 185 11.52 -1.14 22.76
C GLY A 185 12.10 0.27 22.95
N ALA A 186 11.88 1.13 21.97
CA ALA A 186 12.33 2.52 22.04
C ALA A 186 11.63 3.34 23.15
N ASN A 187 10.44 2.93 23.60
CA ASN A 187 9.71 3.63 24.66
C ASN A 187 10.51 3.72 25.97
N GLU A 188 11.22 2.65 26.37
CA GLU A 188 11.99 2.64 27.62
C GLU A 188 13.07 3.74 27.61
N ILE A 189 13.80 3.88 26.51
CA ILE A 189 14.84 4.91 26.43
C ILE A 189 14.26 6.32 26.30
N GLN A 190 13.09 6.47 25.67
CA GLN A 190 12.39 7.75 25.58
C GLN A 190 11.88 8.23 26.94
N SER A 191 11.41 7.33 27.81
CA SER A 191 11.08 7.67 29.20
C SER A 191 12.29 8.22 29.94
N ILE A 192 13.46 7.57 29.82
CA ILE A 192 14.70 8.03 30.46
C ILE A 192 15.15 9.39 29.90
N ILE A 193 15.06 9.60 28.59
CA ILE A 193 15.35 10.89 27.94
C ILE A 193 14.50 12.01 28.56
N ALA A 194 13.20 11.76 28.75
CA ALA A 194 12.27 12.74 29.30
C ALA A 194 12.47 13.00 30.81
N GLU A 195 12.65 11.93 31.60
CA GLU A 195 12.85 12.01 33.05
C GLU A 195 14.17 12.71 33.42
N GLU A 196 15.26 12.30 32.77
CA GLU A 196 16.61 12.81 33.05
C GLU A 196 16.95 14.04 32.20
N LYS A 197 16.02 14.50 31.34
CA LYS A 197 16.14 15.66 30.44
C LYS A 197 17.47 15.69 29.67
N THR A 198 17.85 14.54 29.12
CA THR A 198 19.16 14.33 28.49
C THR A 198 19.02 13.89 27.03
N THR A 199 20.13 13.82 26.29
CA THR A 199 20.11 13.31 24.91
C THR A 199 20.04 11.80 24.87
N LEU A 200 19.80 11.21 23.68
CA LEU A 200 19.92 9.77 23.49
C LEU A 200 21.29 9.23 23.94
N GLY A 201 22.39 9.94 23.65
CA GLY A 201 23.73 9.57 24.13
C GLY A 201 23.80 9.52 25.65
N GLY A 202 23.33 10.57 26.32
CA GLY A 202 23.27 10.65 27.77
C GLY A 202 22.41 9.57 28.40
N ALA A 203 21.21 9.34 27.89
CA ALA A 203 20.31 8.30 28.37
C ALA A 203 20.92 6.90 28.22
N LEU A 204 21.59 6.62 27.10
CA LEU A 204 22.27 5.33 26.88
C LEU A 204 23.47 5.13 27.81
N HIS A 205 24.20 6.21 28.14
CA HIS A 205 25.25 6.19 29.15
C HIS A 205 24.69 5.93 30.55
N LEU A 206 23.61 6.60 30.95
CA LEU A 206 22.93 6.38 32.22
C LEU A 206 22.41 4.94 32.38
N VAL A 207 21.87 4.36 31.31
CA VAL A 207 21.43 2.95 31.31
C VAL A 207 22.56 1.99 31.70
N GLN A 208 23.80 2.30 31.30
CA GLN A 208 24.95 1.50 31.65
C GLN A 208 25.45 1.81 33.06
N GLU A 209 25.61 3.09 33.43
CA GLU A 209 26.21 3.47 34.70
C GLU A 209 25.25 3.31 35.91
N LYS A 210 24.00 3.75 35.78
CA LYS A 210 23.02 3.80 36.87
C LYS A 210 22.20 2.51 36.97
N TYR A 211 21.80 1.96 35.83
CA TYR A 211 20.91 0.79 35.79
C TYR A 211 21.64 -0.53 35.53
N ASN A 212 22.94 -0.50 35.25
CA ASN A 212 23.78 -1.65 34.93
C ASN A 212 23.17 -2.58 33.85
N LYS A 213 22.46 -1.98 32.88
CA LYS A 213 21.81 -2.72 31.79
C LYS A 213 22.67 -2.67 30.53
N ARG A 214 22.58 -3.75 29.74
CA ARG A 214 23.30 -3.86 28.46
C ARG A 214 22.77 -2.81 27.47
N ILE A 215 23.68 -2.04 26.85
CA ILE A 215 23.27 -1.02 25.87
C ILE A 215 22.76 -1.63 24.55
N ARG A 216 23.35 -2.76 24.13
CA ARG A 216 23.04 -3.49 22.89
C ARG A 216 21.72 -4.26 23.02
N ASN A 217 21.10 -4.60 21.87
CA ASN A 217 19.78 -5.24 21.77
C ASN A 217 18.62 -4.36 22.25
N ARG A 218 18.64 -3.11 21.79
CA ARG A 218 17.57 -2.14 21.98
C ARG A 218 17.31 -1.40 20.68
N TYR A 219 16.05 -1.06 20.45
CA TYR A 219 15.69 -0.11 19.40
C TYR A 219 15.79 1.33 19.89
N ASN A 220 16.40 2.18 19.06
CA ASN A 220 16.44 3.64 19.26
C ASN A 220 15.84 4.30 18.03
N LEU A 221 15.20 5.46 18.17
CA LEU A 221 14.68 6.18 17.02
C LEU A 221 15.73 7.12 16.41
N ARG A 222 15.59 7.36 15.11
CA ARG A 222 16.44 8.31 14.39
C ARG A 222 16.09 9.76 14.69
N THR A 223 14.86 10.02 15.14
CA THR A 223 14.41 11.34 15.64
C THR A 223 15.25 11.74 16.85
N ASP A 224 15.43 10.83 17.81
CA ASP A 224 16.23 11.10 19.02
C ASP A 224 17.71 11.37 18.68
N VAL A 225 18.25 10.67 17.65
CA VAL A 225 19.61 10.93 17.11
C VAL A 225 19.68 12.28 16.41
N GLU A 226 18.61 12.71 15.74
CA GLU A 226 18.52 14.00 15.05
C GLU A 226 18.50 15.16 16.04
N GLU A 227 17.72 15.04 17.12
CA GLU A 227 17.67 16.00 18.23
C GLU A 227 19.02 16.11 18.95
N GLU A 228 19.64 14.96 19.25
CA GLU A 228 20.99 14.92 19.82
C GLU A 228 22.03 15.59 18.91
N LEU A 229 21.98 15.34 17.59
CA LEU A 229 22.91 15.95 16.64
C LEU A 229 22.78 17.48 16.66
N LYS A 230 21.54 17.98 16.63
CA LYS A 230 21.26 19.43 16.70
C LYS A 230 21.75 20.03 18.01
N LEU A 231 21.51 19.36 19.14
CA LEU A 231 21.95 19.86 20.44
C LEU A 231 23.48 19.91 20.54
N ILE A 232 24.19 18.85 20.13
CA ILE A 232 25.65 18.85 20.08
C ILE A 232 26.13 19.99 19.20
N CYS A 233 25.61 20.13 17.97
CA CYS A 233 26.02 21.21 17.07
C CYS A 233 25.81 22.59 17.71
N LYS A 234 24.67 22.81 18.36
CA LYS A 234 24.37 24.06 19.08
C LYS A 234 25.38 24.35 20.20
N VAL A 235 25.67 23.37 21.05
CA VAL A 235 26.60 23.54 22.18
C VAL A 235 28.05 23.76 21.71
N GLN A 236 28.44 23.11 20.61
CA GLN A 236 29.78 23.26 20.04
C GLN A 236 29.93 24.51 19.14
N GLY A 237 28.84 25.25 18.91
CA GLY A 237 28.85 26.48 18.09
C GLY A 237 28.82 26.23 16.58
N ILE A 238 28.31 25.09 16.12
CA ILE A 238 28.10 24.75 14.71
C ILE A 238 26.69 25.21 14.30
N ASP A 239 26.61 26.20 13.41
CA ASP A 239 25.33 26.71 12.90
C ASP A 239 24.59 25.68 12.03
N GLU A 240 23.26 25.62 12.12
CA GLU A 240 22.41 24.69 11.37
C GLU A 240 22.39 24.98 9.86
N ASN A 241 22.74 26.21 9.45
CA ASN A 241 22.88 26.59 8.04
C ASN A 241 24.33 26.42 7.52
N SER A 242 25.25 25.95 8.37
CA SER A 242 26.63 25.71 7.95
C SER A 242 26.74 24.51 7.00
N ASP A 243 27.72 24.58 6.10
CA ASP A 243 28.06 23.45 5.21
C ASP A 243 28.42 22.19 6.02
N LEU A 244 29.13 22.36 7.15
CA LEU A 244 29.45 21.27 8.07
C LEU A 244 28.18 20.58 8.59
N PHE A 245 27.22 21.33 9.14
CA PHE A 245 25.98 20.75 9.64
C PHE A 245 25.21 20.00 8.55
N HIS A 246 25.11 20.58 7.35
CA HIS A 246 24.43 19.92 6.23
C HIS A 246 25.10 18.60 5.82
N LYS A 247 26.44 18.55 5.79
CA LYS A 247 27.20 17.31 5.52
C LYS A 247 27.05 16.27 6.64
N LEU A 248 27.08 16.70 7.90
CA LEU A 248 26.82 15.84 9.08
C LEU A 248 25.41 15.26 9.01
N TYR A 249 24.39 16.10 8.80
CA TYR A 249 22.99 15.69 8.71
C TYR A 249 22.75 14.71 7.56
N LYS A 250 23.33 14.98 6.37
CA LYS A 250 23.23 14.10 5.20
C LYS A 250 23.87 12.74 5.45
N SER A 251 24.98 12.69 6.19
CA SER A 251 25.67 11.44 6.48
C SER A 251 25.00 10.64 7.61
N ILE A 252 24.58 11.31 8.68
CA ILE A 252 24.05 10.67 9.89
C ILE A 252 22.55 10.40 9.74
N ILE A 253 21.73 11.41 9.42
CA ILE A 253 20.27 11.35 9.54
C ILE A 253 19.58 10.94 8.23
N TRP A 254 20.05 11.44 7.09
CA TRP A 254 19.33 11.28 5.83
C TRP A 254 19.16 9.81 5.38
N GLN A 255 18.02 9.53 4.77
CA GLN A 255 17.70 8.22 4.20
C GLN A 255 17.11 8.35 2.80
N ARG A 256 17.47 7.42 1.91
CA ARG A 256 16.89 7.34 0.57
C ARG A 256 15.37 7.13 0.67
N PRO A 257 14.57 7.81 -0.17
CA PRO A 257 13.15 7.49 -0.31
C PRO A 257 12.97 6.08 -0.84
N LEU A 258 11.80 5.50 -0.60
CA LEU A 258 11.43 4.22 -1.20
C LEU A 258 11.46 4.35 -2.73
N ARG A 259 11.87 3.28 -3.41
CA ARG A 259 11.84 3.27 -4.87
C ARG A 259 10.39 3.37 -5.33
N THR A 260 10.14 4.24 -6.29
CA THR A 260 8.82 4.40 -6.90
C THR A 260 8.26 3.05 -7.36
N GLN A 261 7.04 2.74 -6.92
CA GLN A 261 6.29 1.54 -7.32
C GLN A 261 5.30 1.84 -8.46
N LYS A 262 5.32 3.05 -9.04
CA LYS A 262 4.38 3.46 -10.09
C LYS A 262 4.36 2.51 -11.30
N GLY A 263 5.50 1.93 -11.65
CA GLY A 263 5.61 0.96 -12.75
C GLY A 263 5.06 -0.43 -12.43
N ASN A 264 4.88 -0.76 -11.14
CA ASN A 264 4.35 -2.04 -10.68
C ASN A 264 2.82 -2.01 -10.48
N VAL A 265 2.19 -0.87 -10.71
CA VAL A 265 0.73 -0.72 -10.63
C VAL A 265 0.11 -1.45 -11.82
N GLY A 266 -0.86 -2.33 -11.53
CA GLY A 266 -1.60 -3.06 -12.56
C GLY A 266 -2.35 -2.13 -13.52
N ARG A 267 -2.74 -2.67 -14.67
CA ARG A 267 -3.46 -1.94 -15.72
C ARG A 267 -4.98 -2.04 -15.56
N CYS A 268 -5.67 -1.01 -16.04
CA CYS A 268 -7.13 -0.96 -16.04
C CYS A 268 -7.71 -2.06 -16.93
N THR A 269 -8.80 -2.70 -16.48
CA THR A 269 -9.48 -3.75 -17.24
C THR A 269 -10.15 -3.23 -18.52
N LEU A 270 -10.70 -2.00 -18.50
CA LEU A 270 -11.35 -1.37 -19.66
C LEU A 270 -10.37 -0.60 -20.55
N GLU A 271 -9.26 -0.11 -19.99
CA GLU A 271 -8.26 0.69 -20.70
C GLU A 271 -6.83 0.20 -20.37
N PRO A 272 -6.36 -0.90 -21.01
CA PRO A 272 -5.10 -1.56 -20.64
C PRO A 272 -3.84 -0.69 -20.72
N SER A 273 -3.88 0.42 -21.47
CA SER A 273 -2.77 1.39 -21.54
C SER A 273 -2.62 2.22 -20.26
N LYS A 274 -3.67 2.33 -19.43
CA LYS A 274 -3.69 3.22 -18.25
C LYS A 274 -3.54 2.44 -16.94
N PRO A 275 -2.82 3.00 -15.95
CA PRO A 275 -2.70 2.39 -14.64
C PRO A 275 -4.04 2.44 -13.88
N ARG A 276 -4.20 1.50 -12.95
CA ARG A 276 -5.33 1.46 -12.02
C ARG A 276 -5.35 2.68 -11.08
N CYS A 277 -6.55 3.13 -10.74
CA CYS A 277 -6.79 4.21 -9.80
C CYS A 277 -6.51 3.75 -8.35
N PRO A 278 -5.86 4.54 -7.49
CA PRO A 278 -5.75 4.24 -6.06
C PRO A 278 -7.13 4.18 -5.37
N LEU A 279 -7.28 3.29 -4.38
CA LEU A 279 -8.54 3.16 -3.63
C LEU A 279 -8.90 4.43 -2.84
N SER A 280 -7.89 5.19 -2.43
CA SER A 280 -8.05 6.41 -1.65
C SER A 280 -8.44 7.64 -2.47
N HIS A 281 -8.51 7.54 -3.79
CA HIS A 281 -8.80 8.68 -4.64
C HIS A 281 -10.28 9.08 -4.51
N PRO A 282 -10.62 10.37 -4.28
CA PRO A 282 -12.01 10.78 -4.05
C PRO A 282 -13.00 10.37 -5.16
N LEU A 283 -12.61 10.53 -6.43
CA LEU A 283 -13.43 10.07 -7.57
C LEU A 283 -13.70 8.56 -7.57
N TYR A 284 -12.79 7.74 -7.01
CA TYR A 284 -13.04 6.30 -6.88
C TYR A 284 -13.98 6.00 -5.72
N GLU A 285 -13.86 6.70 -4.59
CA GLU A 285 -14.81 6.61 -3.47
C GLU A 285 -16.22 6.96 -3.95
N GLU A 286 -16.38 8.07 -4.66
CA GLU A 286 -17.64 8.51 -5.25
C GLU A 286 -18.20 7.48 -6.26
N TYR A 287 -17.36 7.00 -7.17
CA TYR A 287 -17.75 5.97 -8.14
C TYR A 287 -18.27 4.71 -7.44
N ARG A 288 -17.59 4.24 -6.39
CA ARG A 288 -17.98 3.04 -5.64
C ARG A 288 -19.28 3.27 -4.88
N MET A 289 -19.43 4.43 -4.25
CA MET A 289 -20.65 4.84 -3.55
C MET A 289 -21.84 4.85 -4.50
N LEU A 290 -21.76 5.58 -5.63
CA LEU A 290 -22.87 5.68 -6.58
C LEU A 290 -23.17 4.36 -7.28
N SER A 291 -22.15 3.57 -7.62
CA SER A 291 -22.34 2.22 -8.18
C SER A 291 -23.12 1.32 -7.23
N PHE A 292 -22.88 1.44 -5.92
CA PHE A 292 -23.62 0.69 -4.91
C PHE A 292 -25.05 1.21 -4.77
N ILE A 293 -25.22 2.52 -4.56
CA ILE A 293 -26.53 3.16 -4.36
C ILE A 293 -27.47 2.88 -5.54
N ASN A 294 -26.99 2.98 -6.78
CA ASN A 294 -27.82 2.77 -7.96
C ASN A 294 -28.25 1.30 -8.14
N ASN A 295 -27.57 0.35 -7.49
CA ASN A 295 -27.93 -1.07 -7.51
C ASN A 295 -28.93 -1.45 -6.41
N ILE A 296 -29.23 -0.56 -5.46
CA ILE A 296 -30.24 -0.83 -4.43
C ILE A 296 -31.62 -0.91 -5.10
N ARG A 297 -32.37 -1.95 -4.75
CA ARG A 297 -33.77 -2.15 -5.13
C ARG A 297 -34.60 -2.30 -3.87
N ILE A 298 -35.79 -1.70 -3.90
CA ILE A 298 -36.76 -1.75 -2.81
C ILE A 298 -38.07 -2.37 -3.31
N LYS A 299 -38.73 -3.09 -2.41
CA LYS A 299 -40.10 -3.57 -2.55
C LYS A 299 -40.90 -3.03 -1.37
N SER A 300 -42.07 -2.46 -1.64
CA SER A 300 -43.00 -2.04 -0.60
C SER A 300 -43.85 -3.23 -0.18
N THR A 301 -44.01 -3.45 1.13
CA THR A 301 -44.90 -4.51 1.65
C THR A 301 -46.37 -4.27 1.29
N ASP A 302 -46.73 -3.02 1.01
CA ASP A 302 -48.09 -2.60 0.66
C ASP A 302 -48.36 -2.62 -0.87
N ASP A 303 -47.37 -2.98 -1.70
CA ASP A 303 -47.52 -3.03 -3.16
C ASP A 303 -48.07 -4.40 -3.61
N PRO A 304 -49.31 -4.47 -4.13
CA PRO A 304 -49.93 -5.72 -4.56
C PRO A 304 -49.21 -6.41 -5.72
N ASP A 305 -48.41 -5.69 -6.52
CA ASP A 305 -47.66 -6.26 -7.65
C ASP A 305 -46.25 -6.75 -7.26
N ASN A 306 -45.81 -6.50 -6.02
CA ASN A 306 -44.51 -6.89 -5.48
C ASN A 306 -43.32 -6.52 -6.40
N GLN A 307 -43.37 -5.33 -7.02
CA GLN A 307 -42.37 -4.91 -8.00
C GLN A 307 -41.09 -4.40 -7.34
N GLU A 308 -39.92 -4.84 -7.85
CA GLU A 308 -38.62 -4.29 -7.44
C GLU A 308 -38.34 -2.96 -8.13
N LEU A 309 -38.37 -1.88 -7.36
CA LEU A 309 -38.13 -0.53 -7.87
C LEU A 309 -36.75 0.01 -7.45
N PRO A 310 -36.08 0.81 -8.30
CA PRO A 310 -34.88 1.55 -7.89
C PRO A 310 -35.22 2.65 -6.89
N LEU A 311 -34.22 3.08 -6.10
CA LEU A 311 -34.37 4.22 -5.21
C LEU A 311 -34.67 5.51 -5.98
N ASN A 312 -35.55 6.35 -5.42
CA ASN A 312 -35.81 7.69 -5.92
C ASN A 312 -34.69 8.67 -5.51
N ASP A 313 -34.67 9.86 -6.11
CA ASP A 313 -33.57 10.82 -5.91
C ASP A 313 -33.52 11.39 -4.48
N GLU A 314 -34.65 11.49 -3.78
CA GLU A 314 -34.69 11.94 -2.39
C GLU A 314 -34.09 10.90 -1.45
N GLN A 315 -34.45 9.63 -1.61
CA GLN A 315 -33.90 8.49 -0.89
C GLN A 315 -32.38 8.39 -1.10
N LYS A 316 -31.91 8.55 -2.35
CA LYS A 316 -30.47 8.59 -2.67
C LYS A 316 -29.76 9.73 -1.93
N LYS A 317 -30.33 10.95 -1.94
CA LYS A 317 -29.77 12.10 -1.20
C LYS A 317 -29.69 11.85 0.30
N ILE A 318 -30.73 11.26 0.89
CA ILE A 318 -30.77 10.90 2.31
C ILE A 318 -29.63 9.94 2.66
N ILE A 319 -29.42 8.89 1.86
CA ILE A 319 -28.32 7.93 2.07
C ILE A 319 -26.96 8.64 2.00
N ILE A 320 -26.73 9.43 0.94
CA ILE A 320 -25.45 10.12 0.74
C ILE A 320 -25.14 11.05 1.92
N GLN A 321 -26.10 11.87 2.34
CA GLN A 321 -25.89 12.86 3.39
C GLN A 321 -25.84 12.26 4.80
N LYS A 322 -26.76 11.34 5.14
CA LYS A 322 -26.88 10.81 6.51
C LYS A 322 -26.00 9.60 6.77
N VAL A 323 -25.76 8.76 5.76
CA VAL A 323 -25.02 7.50 5.91
C VAL A 323 -23.56 7.68 5.51
N PHE A 324 -23.29 8.09 4.26
CA PHE A 324 -21.93 8.23 3.76
C PHE A 324 -21.20 9.47 4.31
N PHE A 325 -21.91 10.59 4.47
CA PHE A 325 -21.33 11.85 4.96
C PHE A 325 -21.88 12.32 6.33
N GLY A 326 -22.44 11.41 7.12
CA GLY A 326 -22.98 11.74 8.44
C GLY A 326 -21.92 11.90 9.53
N LYS A 327 -22.11 12.87 10.44
CA LYS A 327 -21.17 13.26 11.53
C LYS A 327 -20.64 12.11 12.43
N LYS A 328 -21.35 10.98 12.51
CA LYS A 328 -20.96 9.85 13.39
C LYS A 328 -20.04 8.81 12.72
N LYS A 329 -19.72 8.92 11.43
CA LYS A 329 -19.20 7.76 10.67
C LYS A 329 -18.04 8.10 9.73
N ASN A 330 -16.88 8.35 10.33
CA ASN A 330 -15.59 8.22 9.64
C ASN A 330 -15.10 6.76 9.65
N LYS A 331 -15.89 5.84 9.10
CA LYS A 331 -15.51 4.42 9.05
C LYS A 331 -15.04 4.03 7.65
N ASP A 332 -13.99 3.22 7.59
CA ASP A 332 -13.52 2.59 6.37
C ASP A 332 -14.64 1.73 5.74
N ASP A 333 -15.45 1.05 6.57
CA ASP A 333 -16.61 0.25 6.18
C ASP A 333 -17.79 0.36 7.18
N PHE A 334 -19.02 0.09 6.73
CA PHE A 334 -20.24 0.03 7.54
C PHE A 334 -21.22 -1.04 7.02
N GLU A 335 -22.20 -1.43 7.83
CA GLU A 335 -23.21 -2.44 7.45
C GLU A 335 -24.45 -1.83 6.79
N PHE A 336 -25.09 -2.59 5.89
CA PHE A 336 -26.30 -2.17 5.19
C PHE A 336 -27.49 -1.86 6.12
N THR A 337 -27.51 -2.41 7.34
CA THR A 337 -28.45 -2.04 8.42
C THR A 337 -28.57 -0.51 8.59
N GLU A 338 -27.49 0.23 8.36
CA GLU A 338 -27.48 1.68 8.52
C GLU A 338 -28.18 2.42 7.38
N ILE A 339 -28.21 1.84 6.18
CA ILE A 339 -29.01 2.36 5.05
C ILE A 339 -30.48 2.06 5.29
N ILE A 340 -30.80 0.85 5.77
CA ILE A 340 -32.18 0.48 6.14
C ILE A 340 -32.73 1.49 7.13
N LYS A 341 -32.05 1.72 8.28
CA LYS A 341 -32.48 2.69 9.30
C LYS A 341 -32.64 4.13 8.79
N ALA A 342 -31.89 4.51 7.75
CA ALA A 342 -31.95 5.84 7.18
C ALA A 342 -33.18 6.06 6.28
N LEU A 343 -33.63 5.00 5.61
CA LEU A 343 -34.79 5.01 4.71
C LEU A 343 -36.08 4.59 5.41
N ASP A 344 -36.01 3.52 6.20
CA ASP A 344 -37.09 2.98 6.99
C ASP A 344 -36.64 2.84 8.46
N LYS A 345 -37.13 3.75 9.31
CA LYS A 345 -36.76 3.79 10.73
C LYS A 345 -37.31 2.60 11.53
N LYS A 346 -38.40 1.97 11.07
CA LYS A 346 -39.05 0.84 11.74
C LYS A 346 -38.67 -0.51 11.13
N ALA A 347 -38.09 -0.50 9.93
CA ALA A 347 -37.58 -1.66 9.19
C ALA A 347 -38.66 -2.73 8.90
N ASP A 348 -39.90 -2.29 8.75
CA ASP A 348 -41.09 -3.11 8.55
C ASP A 348 -41.85 -2.78 7.26
N THR A 349 -41.50 -1.67 6.58
CA THR A 349 -42.24 -1.19 5.39
C THR A 349 -41.54 -1.49 4.06
N LEU A 350 -40.22 -1.66 4.07
CA LEU A 350 -39.42 -1.84 2.86
C LEU A 350 -38.56 -3.10 2.92
N GLU A 351 -38.70 -3.94 1.90
CA GLU A 351 -37.77 -5.04 1.63
C GLU A 351 -36.68 -4.58 0.65
N PHE A 352 -35.45 -5.06 0.87
CA PHE A 352 -34.27 -4.68 0.08
C PHE A 352 -33.64 -5.90 -0.59
N ASN A 353 -33.02 -5.69 -1.76
CA ASN A 353 -32.26 -6.73 -2.45
C ASN A 353 -30.93 -7.13 -1.78
N TYR A 354 -30.51 -6.40 -0.74
CA TYR A 354 -29.29 -6.68 0.04
C TYR A 354 -29.63 -7.14 1.45
N LYS A 355 -28.81 -8.06 1.97
CA LYS A 355 -28.94 -8.53 3.35
C LYS A 355 -28.47 -7.47 4.35
N PRO A 356 -29.07 -7.36 5.55
CA PRO A 356 -28.72 -6.31 6.52
C PRO A 356 -27.23 -6.28 6.92
N TYR A 357 -26.59 -7.45 7.05
CA TYR A 357 -25.19 -7.61 7.43
C TYR A 357 -24.19 -7.43 6.27
N THR A 358 -24.65 -6.97 5.10
CA THR A 358 -23.76 -6.71 3.96
C THR A 358 -22.82 -5.56 4.30
N THR A 359 -21.52 -5.79 4.26
CA THR A 359 -20.50 -4.76 4.50
C THR A 359 -20.30 -3.89 3.26
N ILE A 360 -20.28 -2.58 3.49
CA ILE A 360 -20.19 -1.55 2.46
C ILE A 360 -19.04 -0.62 2.82
N SER A 361 -18.16 -0.37 1.87
CA SER A 361 -17.06 0.56 2.10
C SER A 361 -17.54 2.01 2.16
N GLY A 362 -17.06 2.76 3.15
CA GLY A 362 -17.34 4.19 3.35
C GLY A 362 -16.54 5.09 2.41
N CYS A 363 -16.61 6.41 2.59
CA CYS A 363 -15.79 7.37 1.83
C CYS A 363 -14.90 8.17 2.78
N PRO A 364 -13.96 7.53 3.51
CA PRO A 364 -13.23 8.16 4.61
C PRO A 364 -12.39 9.36 4.18
N VAL A 365 -11.77 9.32 3.00
CA VAL A 365 -10.91 10.42 2.51
C VAL A 365 -11.78 11.62 2.12
N THR A 366 -12.82 11.37 1.32
CA THR A 366 -13.77 12.41 0.90
C THR A 366 -14.48 13.03 2.09
N PHE A 367 -14.96 12.22 3.04
CA PHE A 367 -15.62 12.69 4.25
C PHE A 367 -14.70 13.60 5.07
N THR A 368 -13.46 13.15 5.35
CA THR A 368 -12.55 13.92 6.20
C THR A 368 -12.13 15.23 5.54
N LEU A 369 -11.93 15.24 4.21
CA LEU A 369 -11.67 16.48 3.48
C LEU A 369 -12.85 17.45 3.56
N ARG A 370 -14.09 16.97 3.39
CA ARG A 370 -15.30 17.79 3.53
C ARG A 370 -15.42 18.39 4.93
N GLU A 371 -15.17 17.61 5.99
CA GLU A 371 -15.22 18.08 7.37
C GLU A 371 -14.14 19.14 7.68
N ILE A 372 -12.92 18.95 7.18
CA ILE A 372 -11.82 19.91 7.42
C ILE A 372 -12.10 21.25 6.74
N PHE A 373 -12.53 21.23 5.48
CA PHE A 373 -12.74 22.44 4.68
C PHE A 373 -14.14 23.04 4.81
N GLY A 374 -15.12 22.27 5.28
CA GLY A 374 -16.51 22.71 5.48
C GLY A 374 -17.28 22.96 4.18
N CYS A 375 -16.80 22.45 3.04
CA CYS A 375 -17.39 22.64 1.72
C CYS A 375 -17.35 21.34 0.89
N GLU A 376 -18.03 21.35 -0.26
CA GLU A 376 -17.95 20.24 -1.21
C GLU A 376 -16.55 20.15 -1.84
N LEU A 377 -16.11 18.94 -2.20
CA LEU A 377 -14.76 18.72 -2.74
C LEU A 377 -14.46 19.57 -3.99
N SER A 378 -15.47 19.80 -4.84
CA SER A 378 -15.38 20.60 -6.06
C SER A 378 -15.14 22.09 -5.78
N GLU A 379 -15.53 22.56 -4.60
CA GLU A 379 -15.44 23.97 -4.18
C GLU A 379 -14.10 24.29 -3.53
N ILE A 380 -13.31 23.26 -3.16
CA ILE A 380 -12.00 23.45 -2.56
C ILE A 380 -11.05 24.13 -3.55
N LYS A 381 -10.77 25.41 -3.30
CA LYS A 381 -9.78 26.21 -4.00
C LYS A 381 -8.99 27.04 -3.00
N ILE A 382 -7.74 26.66 -2.78
CA ILE A 382 -6.85 27.34 -1.83
C ILE A 382 -5.77 28.06 -2.63
N ALA A 383 -5.74 29.39 -2.55
CA ALA A 383 -4.80 30.20 -3.32
C ALA A 383 -3.33 29.88 -2.95
N HIS A 384 -2.46 29.84 -3.95
CA HIS A 384 -1.01 29.71 -3.78
C HIS A 384 -0.25 30.40 -4.92
N LYS A 385 1.01 30.76 -4.66
CA LYS A 385 1.86 31.35 -5.70
C LYS A 385 2.12 30.32 -6.82
N PRO A 386 1.85 30.65 -8.09
CA PRO A 386 2.06 29.73 -9.19
C PRO A 386 3.54 29.37 -9.30
N ASN A 387 3.81 28.07 -9.45
CA ASN A 387 5.19 27.61 -9.65
C ASN A 387 5.60 27.85 -11.10
N GLU A 388 6.51 28.79 -11.31
CA GLU A 388 7.01 29.19 -12.64
C GLU A 388 7.62 28.04 -13.44
N LYS A 389 8.07 26.97 -12.76
CA LYS A 389 8.66 25.77 -13.39
C LYS A 389 7.62 24.79 -13.96
N ARG A 390 6.32 24.98 -13.71
CA ARG A 390 5.25 24.08 -14.20
C ARG A 390 4.68 24.57 -15.53
N LYS A 391 4.40 23.63 -16.45
CA LYS A 391 3.74 23.90 -17.74
C LYS A 391 2.36 24.57 -17.58
N SER A 392 1.59 24.17 -16.57
CA SER A 392 0.32 24.81 -16.21
C SER A 392 0.52 25.69 -14.98
N LYS A 393 0.41 27.01 -15.15
CA LYS A 393 0.45 28.00 -14.07
C LYS A 393 -0.88 27.98 -13.33
N LYS A 394 -1.02 27.04 -12.40
CA LYS A 394 -2.17 26.97 -11.51
C LYS A 394 -1.86 27.79 -10.26
N ASP A 395 -2.77 28.65 -9.85
CA ASP A 395 -2.69 29.56 -8.69
C ASP A 395 -3.54 29.09 -7.50
N TYR A 396 -4.16 27.90 -7.59
CA TYR A 396 -4.88 27.28 -6.47
C TYR A 396 -4.56 25.79 -6.30
N TYR A 397 -4.63 25.30 -5.07
CA TYR A 397 -4.74 23.88 -4.76
C TYR A 397 -6.21 23.45 -4.84
N ASN A 398 -6.47 22.31 -5.48
CA ASN A 398 -7.78 21.65 -5.45
C ASN A 398 -7.73 20.36 -4.62
N TYR A 399 -8.86 19.68 -4.48
CA TYR A 399 -8.92 18.40 -3.76
C TYR A 399 -7.92 17.35 -4.29
N ASN A 400 -7.62 17.33 -5.59
CA ASN A 400 -6.67 16.38 -6.18
C ASN A 400 -5.23 16.71 -5.76
N ASP A 401 -4.86 17.99 -5.66
CA ASP A 401 -3.56 18.41 -5.12
C ASP A 401 -3.43 18.04 -3.64
N LEU A 402 -4.50 18.22 -2.86
CA LEU A 402 -4.56 17.81 -1.46
C LEU A 402 -4.41 16.30 -1.32
N TRP A 403 -5.15 15.52 -2.11
CA TRP A 403 -5.02 14.07 -2.16
C TRP A 403 -3.59 13.65 -2.54
N HIS A 404 -2.98 14.31 -3.53
CA HIS A 404 -1.58 14.05 -3.89
C HIS A 404 -0.62 14.35 -2.73
N ALA A 405 -0.83 15.42 -1.96
CA ALA A 405 -0.03 15.72 -0.77
C ALA A 405 -0.18 14.59 0.27
N LEU A 406 -1.41 14.19 0.59
CA LEU A 406 -1.68 13.08 1.51
C LEU A 406 -1.08 11.74 1.02
N PHE A 407 -1.12 11.49 -0.28
CA PHE A 407 -0.66 10.24 -0.89
C PHE A 407 0.88 10.17 -1.03
N THR A 408 1.58 11.30 -1.06
CA THR A 408 3.03 11.35 -1.36
C THR A 408 3.92 11.68 -0.17
N PHE A 409 3.40 12.35 0.86
CA PHE A 409 4.20 12.70 2.02
C PHE A 409 4.56 11.46 2.86
N ASP A 410 5.85 11.29 3.12
CA ASP A 410 6.39 10.20 3.94
C ASP A 410 6.32 10.50 5.45
N SER A 411 6.00 11.73 5.87
CA SER A 411 6.07 12.19 7.27
C SER A 411 4.85 13.04 7.62
N LYS A 412 4.18 12.66 8.73
CA LYS A 412 3.01 13.35 9.27
C LYS A 412 3.35 14.78 9.73
N GLU A 413 4.52 14.97 10.34
CA GLU A 413 5.01 16.30 10.76
C GLU A 413 5.15 17.25 9.56
N LYS A 414 5.81 16.82 8.48
CA LYS A 414 5.95 17.65 7.28
C LYS A 414 4.62 17.95 6.61
N LEU A 415 3.67 17.01 6.69
CA LEU A 415 2.32 17.18 6.18
C LEU A 415 1.52 18.18 7.04
N GLU A 416 1.71 18.16 8.36
CA GLU A 416 1.16 19.16 9.28
C GLU A 416 1.76 20.55 9.00
N THR A 417 3.08 20.67 8.83
CA THR A 417 3.73 21.94 8.43
C THR A 417 3.19 22.44 7.10
N PHE A 418 3.03 21.56 6.11
CA PHE A 418 2.40 21.90 4.83
C PHE A 418 0.97 22.41 5.01
N ALA A 419 0.17 21.76 5.87
CA ALA A 419 -1.19 22.18 6.16
C ALA A 419 -1.26 23.55 6.84
N LYS A 420 -0.33 23.86 7.75
CA LYS A 420 -0.28 25.18 8.41
C LYS A 420 0.21 26.27 7.47
N GLU A 421 1.35 26.06 6.81
CA GLU A 421 2.01 27.10 6.02
C GLU A 421 1.42 27.32 4.63
N LYS A 422 0.96 26.24 3.96
CA LYS A 422 0.52 26.31 2.56
C LYS A 422 -0.99 26.26 2.41
N LEU A 423 -1.68 25.60 3.34
CA LEU A 423 -3.15 25.54 3.33
C LEU A 423 -3.80 26.54 4.29
N SER A 424 -2.99 27.25 5.10
CA SER A 424 -3.45 28.21 6.11
C SER A 424 -4.52 27.65 7.05
N LEU A 425 -4.41 26.35 7.38
CA LEU A 425 -5.34 25.68 8.28
C LEU A 425 -4.99 25.97 9.74
N ALA A 426 -6.02 26.13 10.58
CA ALA A 426 -5.86 26.20 12.03
C ALA A 426 -5.20 24.93 12.59
N ASP A 427 -4.51 25.04 13.72
CA ASP A 427 -3.70 23.95 14.31
C ASP A 427 -4.46 22.63 14.48
N GLU A 428 -5.71 22.69 14.94
CA GLU A 428 -6.57 21.51 15.10
C GLU A 428 -6.85 20.83 13.76
N LYS A 429 -7.20 21.63 12.73
CA LYS A 429 -7.48 21.14 11.37
C LYS A 429 -6.23 20.63 10.66
N ALA A 430 -5.08 21.26 10.88
CA ALA A 430 -3.80 20.80 10.33
C ALA A 430 -3.39 19.44 10.92
N LYS A 431 -3.57 19.25 12.25
CA LYS A 431 -3.38 17.96 12.90
C LYS A 431 -4.35 16.91 12.35
N ALA A 432 -5.63 17.26 12.20
CA ALA A 432 -6.63 16.35 11.62
C ALA A 432 -6.26 15.93 10.19
N PHE A 433 -5.82 16.89 9.35
CA PHE A 433 -5.36 16.63 7.98
C PHE A 433 -4.16 15.67 7.93
N SER A 434 -3.17 15.88 8.80
CA SER A 434 -1.98 15.01 8.88
C SER A 434 -2.28 13.57 9.32
N LYS A 435 -3.42 13.37 10.00
CA LYS A 435 -3.87 12.08 10.53
C LYS A 435 -4.82 11.35 9.58
N ILE A 436 -5.15 11.92 8.42
CA ILE A 436 -5.99 11.23 7.43
C ILE A 436 -5.32 9.91 7.03
N ARG A 437 -6.01 8.80 7.28
CA ARG A 437 -5.57 7.48 6.84
C ARG A 437 -5.87 7.34 5.36
N ILE A 438 -4.84 7.00 4.58
CA ILE A 438 -4.96 6.74 3.15
C ILE A 438 -5.05 5.23 2.92
N PRO A 439 -6.21 4.69 2.46
CA PRO A 439 -6.33 3.29 2.11
C PRO A 439 -5.26 2.85 1.11
N LYS A 440 -4.51 1.79 1.46
CA LYS A 440 -3.49 1.19 0.58
C LYS A 440 -4.17 0.25 -0.41
N GLY A 441 -3.94 0.45 -1.71
CA GLY A 441 -4.40 -0.45 -2.76
C GLY A 441 -4.83 0.28 -4.03
N TYR A 442 -5.22 -0.49 -5.04
CA TYR A 442 -5.65 0.02 -6.34
C TYR A 442 -6.94 -0.68 -6.78
N ALA A 443 -7.82 0.09 -7.44
CA ALA A 443 -9.04 -0.37 -8.07
C ALA A 443 -8.76 -1.28 -9.29
N SER A 444 -9.80 -1.87 -9.89
CA SER A 444 -9.71 -2.55 -11.18
C SER A 444 -9.66 -1.58 -12.38
N LEU A 445 -10.18 -0.36 -12.20
CA LEU A 445 -10.33 0.66 -13.24
C LEU A 445 -9.32 1.79 -13.13
N SER A 446 -9.03 2.46 -14.25
CA SER A 446 -8.23 3.69 -14.29
C SER A 446 -9.06 4.89 -13.85
N LEU A 447 -8.39 5.95 -13.39
CA LEU A 447 -9.06 7.23 -13.11
C LEU A 447 -9.79 7.79 -14.34
N ASN A 448 -9.25 7.54 -15.53
CA ASN A 448 -9.87 7.98 -16.78
C ASN A 448 -11.17 7.22 -17.10
N ALA A 449 -11.19 5.89 -16.88
CA ALA A 449 -12.41 5.11 -17.05
C ALA A 449 -13.48 5.57 -16.05
N ILE A 450 -13.08 5.78 -14.79
CA ILE A 450 -13.97 6.29 -13.74
C ILE A 450 -14.58 7.65 -14.13
N ASN A 451 -13.77 8.60 -14.62
CA ASN A 451 -14.26 9.90 -15.08
C ASN A 451 -15.30 9.83 -16.21
N LYS A 452 -15.23 8.81 -17.08
CA LYS A 452 -16.23 8.61 -18.14
C LYS A 452 -17.52 7.97 -17.61
N ILE A 453 -17.42 7.15 -16.56
CA ILE A 453 -18.54 6.39 -15.99
C ILE A 453 -19.35 7.26 -15.02
N LEU A 454 -18.68 8.07 -14.18
CA LEU A 454 -19.30 8.89 -13.14
C LEU A 454 -20.49 9.74 -13.61
N PRO A 455 -20.44 10.45 -14.76
CA PRO A 455 -21.57 11.24 -15.24
C PRO A 455 -22.86 10.43 -15.40
N PHE A 456 -22.78 9.17 -15.80
CA PHE A 456 -23.94 8.29 -15.95
C PHE A 456 -24.40 7.73 -14.60
N LEU A 457 -23.47 7.48 -13.67
CA LEU A 457 -23.85 7.11 -12.30
C LEU A 457 -24.60 8.24 -11.59
N HIS A 458 -24.22 9.50 -11.81
CA HIS A 458 -24.98 10.65 -11.29
C HIS A 458 -26.40 10.72 -11.85
N LYS A 459 -26.61 10.30 -13.09
CA LYS A 459 -27.95 10.19 -13.72
C LYS A 459 -28.76 8.98 -13.22
N GLY A 460 -28.21 8.18 -12.29
CA GLY A 460 -28.91 7.05 -11.69
C GLY A 460 -28.80 5.72 -12.47
N PHE A 461 -28.02 5.67 -13.55
CA PHE A 461 -27.78 4.41 -14.27
C PHE A 461 -26.99 3.42 -13.39
N ILE A 462 -27.27 2.13 -13.53
CA ILE A 462 -26.46 1.09 -12.87
C ILE A 462 -25.09 0.97 -13.53
N TYR A 463 -24.13 0.38 -12.83
CA TYR A 463 -22.75 0.27 -13.29
C TYR A 463 -22.61 -0.35 -14.70
N SER A 464 -23.32 -1.45 -14.98
CA SER A 464 -23.25 -2.11 -16.29
C SER A 464 -23.66 -1.17 -17.43
N GLU A 465 -24.79 -0.46 -17.26
CA GLU A 465 -25.29 0.54 -18.21
C GLU A 465 -24.29 1.69 -18.35
N ALA A 466 -23.83 2.25 -17.22
CA ALA A 466 -22.90 3.37 -17.20
C ALA A 466 -21.58 3.05 -17.93
N VAL A 467 -21.08 1.82 -17.85
CA VAL A 467 -19.89 1.36 -18.59
C VAL A 467 -20.14 1.34 -20.10
N TYR A 468 -21.27 0.80 -20.55
CA TYR A 468 -21.62 0.82 -21.98
C TYR A 468 -21.76 2.26 -22.48
N LEU A 469 -22.53 3.08 -21.76
CA LEU A 469 -22.77 4.49 -22.07
C LEU A 469 -21.47 5.31 -22.15
N ALA A 470 -20.54 5.07 -21.21
CA ALA A 470 -19.22 5.70 -21.18
C ALA A 470 -18.35 5.44 -22.41
N ASN A 471 -18.59 4.34 -23.14
CA ASN A 471 -17.87 4.02 -24.36
C ASN A 471 -18.57 4.53 -25.64
N LEU A 472 -19.84 4.93 -25.57
CA LEU A 472 -20.63 5.28 -26.76
C LEU A 472 -20.09 6.49 -27.50
N GLN A 473 -19.56 7.49 -26.80
CA GLN A 473 -18.95 8.66 -27.46
C GLN A 473 -17.81 8.25 -28.39
N LYS A 474 -17.03 7.23 -28.00
CA LYS A 474 -15.96 6.67 -28.83
C LYS A 474 -16.51 5.89 -30.02
N VAL A 475 -17.60 5.14 -29.81
CA VAL A 475 -18.23 4.30 -30.86
C VAL A 475 -18.91 5.16 -31.93
N PHE A 476 -19.66 6.19 -31.53
CA PHE A 476 -20.41 7.05 -32.45
C PHE A 476 -19.62 8.26 -32.95
N GLY A 477 -18.46 8.56 -32.35
CA GLY A 477 -17.64 9.72 -32.72
C GLY A 477 -18.27 11.08 -32.40
N LYS A 478 -19.42 11.11 -31.71
CA LYS A 478 -20.15 12.32 -31.31
C LYS A 478 -20.60 12.23 -29.86
N GLN A 479 -20.87 13.39 -29.25
CA GLN A 479 -21.56 13.45 -27.97
C GLN A 479 -23.06 13.20 -28.19
N LEU A 480 -23.64 12.33 -27.37
CA LEU A 480 -25.05 11.95 -27.46
C LEU A 480 -25.90 12.87 -26.57
N SER A 481 -27.12 13.17 -27.03
CA SER A 481 -28.14 13.86 -26.24
C SER A 481 -28.71 12.95 -25.14
N ASP A 482 -29.30 13.54 -24.09
CA ASP A 482 -29.91 12.77 -23.00
C ASP A 482 -31.05 11.85 -23.48
N ARG A 483 -31.80 12.28 -24.49
CA ARG A 483 -32.84 11.46 -25.12
C ARG A 483 -32.27 10.24 -25.82
N GLU A 484 -31.17 10.39 -26.56
CA GLU A 484 -30.48 9.27 -27.20
C GLU A 484 -29.91 8.30 -26.15
N ILE A 485 -29.29 8.84 -25.09
CA ILE A 485 -28.73 8.04 -23.98
C ILE A 485 -29.81 7.18 -23.32
N ASN A 486 -30.95 7.78 -22.97
CA ASN A 486 -32.06 7.05 -22.33
C ASN A 486 -32.62 5.96 -23.24
N LYS A 487 -32.83 6.24 -24.53
CA LYS A 487 -33.32 5.25 -25.50
C LYS A 487 -32.36 4.08 -25.66
N ILE A 488 -31.05 4.35 -25.69
CA ILE A 488 -30.03 3.30 -25.78
C ILE A 488 -30.02 2.47 -24.49
N ALA A 489 -30.11 3.11 -23.32
CA ALA A 489 -30.17 2.42 -22.04
C ALA A 489 -31.40 1.49 -21.94
N GLU A 490 -32.57 1.94 -22.38
CA GLU A 490 -33.77 1.09 -22.47
C GLU A 490 -33.56 -0.11 -23.40
N GLY A 491 -32.96 0.11 -24.57
CA GLY A 491 -32.59 -0.95 -25.50
C GLY A 491 -31.64 -1.98 -24.87
N ILE A 492 -30.63 -1.51 -24.13
CA ILE A 492 -29.70 -2.38 -23.39
C ILE A 492 -30.45 -3.21 -22.35
N ARG A 493 -31.34 -2.60 -21.56
CA ARG A 493 -32.14 -3.30 -20.55
C ARG A 493 -33.02 -4.39 -21.17
N LEU A 494 -33.68 -4.08 -22.29
CA LEU A 494 -34.51 -5.04 -23.00
C LEU A 494 -33.68 -6.24 -23.50
N GLN A 495 -32.54 -5.97 -24.14
CA GLN A 495 -31.64 -7.03 -24.63
C GLN A 495 -31.09 -7.89 -23.49
N MET A 496 -30.71 -7.28 -22.36
CA MET A 496 -30.27 -8.02 -21.18
C MET A 496 -31.37 -8.93 -20.62
N LYS A 497 -32.62 -8.45 -20.58
CA LYS A 497 -33.78 -9.24 -20.13
C LYS A 497 -34.03 -10.44 -21.06
N LEU A 498 -34.01 -10.21 -22.38
CA LEU A 498 -34.17 -11.29 -23.37
C LEU A 498 -33.03 -12.31 -23.29
N HIS A 499 -31.80 -11.86 -23.16
CA HIS A 499 -30.64 -12.75 -23.04
C HIS A 499 -30.69 -13.60 -21.76
N LYS A 500 -31.14 -13.02 -20.63
CA LYS A 500 -31.32 -13.77 -19.37
C LYS A 500 -32.35 -14.90 -19.55
N ARG A 501 -33.49 -14.59 -20.14
CA ARG A 501 -34.54 -15.57 -20.45
C ARG A 501 -34.02 -16.70 -21.35
N LEU A 502 -33.31 -16.35 -22.43
CA LEU A 502 -32.72 -17.34 -23.33
C LEU A 502 -31.72 -18.26 -22.60
N ARG A 503 -30.90 -17.71 -21.70
CA ARG A 503 -29.97 -18.52 -20.88
C ARG A 503 -30.70 -19.46 -19.94
N GLU A 504 -31.78 -19.03 -19.32
CA GLU A 504 -32.62 -19.87 -18.46
C GLU A 504 -33.23 -21.01 -19.27
N GLU A 505 -33.83 -20.70 -20.42
CA GLU A 505 -34.39 -21.70 -21.35
C GLU A 505 -33.32 -22.71 -21.79
N LEU A 506 -32.14 -22.24 -22.21
CA LEU A 506 -31.02 -23.11 -22.59
C LEU A 506 -30.51 -23.96 -21.43
N SER A 507 -30.47 -23.40 -20.20
CA SER A 507 -30.07 -24.16 -19.02
C SER A 507 -31.05 -25.28 -18.73
N VAL A 508 -32.36 -25.01 -18.82
CA VAL A 508 -33.41 -26.01 -18.63
C VAL A 508 -33.30 -27.10 -19.70
N VAL A 509 -33.19 -26.72 -20.98
CA VAL A 509 -33.04 -27.67 -22.08
C VAL A 509 -31.79 -28.54 -21.90
N ASN A 510 -30.64 -27.95 -21.59
CA ASN A 510 -29.40 -28.69 -21.38
C ASN A 510 -29.47 -29.60 -20.16
N SER A 511 -30.13 -29.18 -19.08
CA SER A 511 -30.41 -30.05 -17.93
C SER A 511 -31.29 -31.23 -18.33
N LEU A 512 -32.38 -31.01 -19.06
CA LEU A 512 -33.26 -32.09 -19.53
C LEU A 512 -32.56 -33.07 -20.48
N ILE A 513 -31.73 -32.55 -21.39
CA ILE A 513 -30.89 -33.39 -22.26
C ILE A 513 -29.89 -34.17 -21.42
N GLY A 514 -29.26 -33.53 -20.43
CA GLY A 514 -28.34 -34.18 -19.50
C GLY A 514 -29.02 -35.29 -18.70
N ASP A 515 -30.20 -35.04 -18.15
CA ASP A 515 -30.99 -36.02 -17.41
C ASP A 515 -31.33 -37.22 -18.31
N TYR A 516 -31.73 -36.97 -19.55
CA TYR A 516 -31.97 -38.02 -20.54
C TYR A 516 -30.71 -38.81 -20.89
N LEU A 517 -29.57 -38.13 -21.13
CA LEU A 517 -28.28 -38.75 -21.41
C LEU A 517 -27.64 -39.48 -20.21
N ASN A 518 -28.18 -39.30 -19.01
CA ASN A 518 -27.76 -40.03 -17.81
C ASN A 518 -28.69 -41.20 -17.45
N LYS A 519 -29.82 -41.37 -18.15
CA LYS A 519 -30.67 -42.55 -17.99
C LYS A 519 -29.95 -43.83 -18.42
N PRO A 520 -30.27 -44.98 -17.81
CA PRO A 520 -29.73 -46.26 -18.28
C PRO A 520 -30.18 -46.55 -19.72
N SER A 521 -29.36 -47.33 -20.45
CA SER A 521 -29.47 -47.51 -21.91
C SER A 521 -30.83 -48.08 -22.38
N ASP A 522 -31.55 -48.76 -21.50
CA ASP A 522 -32.88 -49.34 -21.69
C ASP A 522 -34.02 -48.30 -21.64
N GLU A 523 -33.77 -47.13 -21.04
CA GLU A 523 -34.67 -45.98 -21.06
C GLU A 523 -34.28 -44.91 -22.09
N GLN A 524 -33.04 -44.98 -22.60
CA GLN A 524 -32.42 -43.93 -23.39
C GLN A 524 -32.84 -43.89 -24.86
N ILE A 525 -33.65 -44.84 -25.29
CA ILE A 525 -34.26 -44.96 -26.61
C ILE A 525 -35.53 -45.73 -26.32
N GLY A 526 -36.69 -45.40 -26.90
CA GLY A 526 -37.96 -46.14 -26.67
C GLY A 526 -37.94 -47.64 -27.07
N ARG A 527 -36.78 -48.28 -27.13
CA ARG A 527 -36.58 -49.72 -27.18
C ARG A 527 -36.60 -50.29 -25.78
N TYR A 528 -37.78 -50.68 -25.33
CA TYR A 528 -37.92 -51.68 -24.29
C TYR A 528 -37.35 -53.02 -24.81
N PRO A 529 -36.19 -53.49 -24.32
CA PRO A 529 -35.57 -54.72 -24.82
C PRO A 529 -36.46 -55.97 -24.62
N ASN A 530 -37.41 -55.87 -23.68
CA ASN A 530 -38.36 -56.90 -23.31
C ASN A 530 -39.76 -56.70 -23.93
N TYR A 531 -39.97 -55.66 -24.74
CA TYR A 531 -41.26 -55.45 -25.38
C TYR A 531 -41.40 -56.38 -26.58
N THR A 532 -42.36 -57.29 -26.49
CA THR A 532 -42.71 -58.21 -27.56
C THR A 532 -43.91 -57.61 -28.30
N LEU A 533 -43.77 -57.33 -29.59
CA LEU A 533 -44.86 -56.83 -30.43
C LEU A 533 -46.08 -57.75 -30.31
N ILE A 534 -47.20 -57.21 -29.84
CA ILE A 534 -48.49 -57.91 -29.85
C ILE A 534 -49.22 -57.65 -31.17
N ASP A 535 -50.16 -58.51 -31.54
CA ASP A 535 -50.82 -58.41 -32.86
C ASP A 535 -51.53 -57.07 -33.10
N LYS A 536 -52.00 -56.40 -32.03
CA LYS A 536 -52.55 -55.04 -32.09
C LYS A 536 -51.55 -53.98 -32.56
N ASP A 537 -50.25 -54.15 -32.30
CA ASP A 537 -49.22 -53.20 -32.72
C ASP A 537 -48.95 -53.30 -34.23
N ARG A 538 -49.28 -54.44 -34.85
CA ARG A 538 -49.13 -54.68 -36.29
C ARG A 538 -50.27 -54.09 -37.11
N GLU A 539 -51.39 -53.72 -36.49
CA GLU A 539 -52.52 -53.05 -37.15
C GLU A 539 -52.28 -51.54 -37.35
N LEU A 540 -51.25 -50.98 -36.71
CA LEU A 540 -50.93 -49.54 -36.72
C LEU A 540 -49.75 -49.16 -37.64
N VAL A 541 -49.16 -50.13 -38.35
CA VAL A 541 -48.12 -49.95 -39.38
C VAL A 541 -48.71 -50.31 -40.73
#